data_AF-J0QSM4-F1
#
_entry.id   AF-J0QSM4-F1
#
_cell.length_a   1.000
_cell.length_b   1.000
_cell.length_c   1.000
_cell.angle_alpha   90.00
_cell.angle_beta   90.00
_cell.angle_gamma   90.00
#
_symmetry.space_group_name_H-M   'P 1'
#
loop_
_entity.id
_entity.type
_entity.pdbx_description
1 polymer ?
#
loop_
_entity_poly.entity_id
_entity_poly.type
_entity_poly.pdbx_seq_one_letter_code
_entity_poly.pdbx_strand_id
1 'polypeptide(L)'
;MKSIPCRAYDVAYPFVEVSLLITLKIAIHNAVVEKNLRKADLTRLLKLHPIQIDRLLDLNHETKLETLESTLHILGKSSYS
;
A
#
# COMPACT_ATOMS: atom_id res chain seq x y z
N MET A 1 8.89 21.05 5.35
CA MET A 1 8.46 20.10 4.31
C MET A 1 9.66 19.22 3.97
N LYS A 2 9.68 17.97 4.45
CA LYS A 2 10.85 17.08 4.34
C LYS A 2 10.75 16.35 3.00
N SER A 3 11.70 16.64 2.14
CA SER A 3 11.84 16.14 0.78
C SER A 3 11.77 14.61 0.77
N ILE A 4 10.82 14.06 0.01
CA ILE A 4 10.86 12.67 -0.42
C ILE A 4 12.11 12.56 -1.31
N PRO A 5 13.07 11.67 -1.03
CA PRO A 5 14.26 11.56 -1.86
C PRO A 5 13.83 11.01 -3.23
N CYS A 6 13.78 11.87 -4.25
CA CYS A 6 13.80 11.43 -5.64
C CYS A 6 15.13 10.71 -5.86
N ARG A 7 15.07 9.38 -5.80
CA ARG A 7 16.18 8.49 -6.10
C ARG A 7 16.63 8.81 -7.53
N ALA A 8 17.88 9.23 -7.71
CA ALA A 8 18.42 9.62 -9.01
C ALA A 8 18.15 8.51 -10.04
N TYR A 9 17.26 8.79 -11.00
CA TYR A 9 16.85 7.84 -12.03
C TYR A 9 17.91 7.85 -13.13
N ASP A 10 18.63 6.74 -13.30
CA ASP A 10 19.56 6.53 -14.41
C ASP A 10 18.74 6.50 -15.72
N VAL A 11 18.99 7.47 -16.61
CA VAL A 11 18.15 7.85 -17.76
C VAL A 11 18.12 6.84 -18.93
N ALA A 12 18.37 5.56 -18.66
CA ALA A 12 18.42 4.50 -19.67
C ALA A 12 17.04 3.92 -20.05
N TYR A 13 15.98 4.16 -19.26
CA TYR A 13 14.64 3.61 -19.51
C TYR A 13 13.52 4.62 -19.27
N PRO A 14 12.43 4.60 -20.05
CA PRO A 14 11.26 5.42 -19.79
C PRO A 14 10.62 4.99 -18.46
N PHE A 15 10.47 5.95 -17.55
CA PHE A 15 9.72 5.79 -16.31
C PHE A 15 8.45 6.63 -16.37
N VAL A 16 7.44 6.23 -15.60
CA VAL A 16 6.19 6.98 -15.45
C VAL A 16 6.02 7.27 -13.97
N GLU A 17 5.84 8.55 -13.62
CA GLU A 17 5.42 8.91 -12.27
C GLU A 17 3.98 8.47 -12.06
N VAL A 18 3.79 7.65 -11.03
CA VAL A 18 2.49 7.12 -10.66
C VAL A 18 1.92 7.94 -9.51
N SER A 19 0.61 8.20 -9.55
CA SER A 19 -0.08 8.97 -8.51
C SER A 19 0.17 8.39 -7.11
N LEU A 20 0.23 9.27 -6.09
CA LEU A 20 0.44 8.88 -4.69
C LEU A 20 -0.46 7.72 -4.23
N LEU A 21 -1.72 7.74 -4.65
CA LEU A 21 -2.71 6.68 -4.40
C LEU A 21 -2.26 5.30 -4.90
N ILE A 22 -1.66 5.25 -6.10
CA ILE A 22 -1.19 4.01 -6.72
C ILE A 22 0.06 3.52 -5.97
N THR A 23 0.98 4.43 -5.65
CA THR A 23 2.17 4.12 -4.85
C THR A 23 1.81 3.57 -3.47
N LEU A 24 0.78 4.10 -2.80
CA LEU A 24 0.28 3.60 -1.52
C LEU A 24 -0.28 2.18 -1.63
N LYS A 25 -1.08 1.91 -2.66
CA LYS A 25 -1.62 0.56 -2.93
C LYS A 25 -0.50 -0.44 -3.18
N ILE A 26 0.51 -0.06 -3.97
CA ILE A 26 1.70 -0.88 -4.23
C ILE A 26 2.46 -1.15 -2.93
N ALA A 27 2.69 -0.13 -2.09
CA ALA A 27 3.38 -0.29 -0.82
C ALA A 27 2.65 -1.25 0.13
N ILE A 28 1.31 -1.14 0.21
CA ILE A 28 0.48 -2.07 1.00
C ILE A 28 0.58 -3.49 0.43
N HIS A 29 0.46 -3.65 -0.88
CA HIS A 29 0.57 -4.95 -1.53
C HIS A 29 1.93 -5.60 -1.28
N ASN A 30 3.01 -4.83 -1.43
CA ASN A 30 4.37 -5.29 -1.16
C ASN A 30 4.52 -5.72 0.31
N ALA A 31 4.05 -4.92 1.27
CA ALA A 31 4.11 -5.28 2.68
C ALA A 31 3.33 -6.56 3.01
N VAL A 32 2.19 -6.79 2.33
CA VAL A 32 1.39 -8.02 2.46
C VAL A 32 2.13 -9.23 1.92
N VAL A 33 2.78 -9.09 0.76
CA VAL A 33 3.60 -10.14 0.14
C VAL A 33 4.85 -10.44 1.00
N GLU A 34 5.58 -9.41 1.43
CA GLU A 34 6.78 -9.54 2.27
C GLU A 34 6.47 -10.27 3.59
N LYS A 35 5.31 -9.97 4.18
CA LYS A 35 4.86 -10.60 5.43
C LYS A 35 4.11 -11.93 5.24
N ASN A 36 3.98 -12.40 3.99
CA ASN A 36 3.17 -13.58 3.64
C ASN A 36 1.74 -13.54 4.21
N LEU A 37 1.15 -12.35 4.32
CA LEU A 37 -0.20 -12.17 4.82
C LEU A 37 -1.22 -12.54 3.73
N ARG A 38 -2.23 -13.34 4.08
CA ARG A 38 -3.36 -13.60 3.18
C ARG A 38 -4.42 -12.52 3.35
N LYS A 39 -5.37 -12.45 2.41
CA LYS A 39 -6.56 -11.59 2.53
C LYS A 39 -7.32 -11.81 3.86
N ALA A 40 -7.32 -13.05 4.37
CA ALA A 40 -7.92 -13.41 5.66
C ALA A 40 -7.14 -12.87 6.88
N ASP A 41 -5.83 -12.67 6.75
CA ASP A 41 -5.02 -12.04 7.79
C ASP A 41 -5.24 -10.53 7.78
N LEU A 42 -5.35 -9.92 6.58
CA LEU A 42 -5.73 -8.52 6.44
C LEU A 42 -7.11 -8.23 7.03
N THR A 43 -8.11 -9.10 6.84
CA THR A 43 -9.44 -8.92 7.44
C THR A 43 -9.35 -8.97 8.97
N ARG A 44 -8.49 -9.81 9.54
CA ARG A 44 -8.24 -9.86 11.00
C ARG A 44 -7.49 -8.62 11.51
N LEU A 45 -6.47 -8.16 10.78
CA LEU A 45 -5.64 -7.01 11.16
C LEU A 45 -6.40 -5.69 11.07
N LEU A 46 -7.16 -5.50 9.99
CA LEU A 46 -7.92 -4.28 9.73
C LEU A 46 -9.33 -4.31 10.31
N LYS A 47 -9.80 -5.50 10.73
CA LYS A 47 -11.19 -5.74 11.17
C LYS A 47 -12.23 -5.29 10.14
N LEU A 48 -11.87 -5.37 8.85
CA LEU A 48 -12.72 -5.00 7.73
C LEU A 48 -13.34 -6.24 7.08
N HIS A 49 -14.47 -6.03 6.41
CA HIS A 49 -15.13 -7.10 5.66
C HIS A 49 -14.27 -7.52 4.44
N PRO A 50 -14.28 -8.81 4.04
CA PRO A 50 -13.50 -9.31 2.90
C PRO A 50 -13.74 -8.52 1.60
N ILE A 51 -14.98 -8.09 1.34
CA ILE A 51 -15.34 -7.26 0.17
C ILE A 51 -14.65 -5.90 0.21
N GLN A 52 -14.48 -5.29 1.39
CA GLN A 52 -13.80 -4.00 1.51
C GLN A 52 -12.29 -4.15 1.30
N ILE A 53 -11.72 -5.27 1.75
CA ILE A 53 -10.31 -5.60 1.56
C ILE A 53 -10.01 -5.83 0.08
N ASP A 54 -10.89 -6.54 -0.62
CA ASP A 54 -10.76 -6.79 -2.04
C ASP A 54 -10.78 -5.48 -2.84
N ARG A 55 -11.74 -4.60 -2.54
CA ARG A 55 -11.84 -3.25 -3.13
C ARG A 55 -10.69 -2.31 -2.74
N LEU A 56 -10.05 -2.54 -1.58
CA LEU A 56 -8.89 -1.78 -1.14
C LEU A 56 -7.64 -2.16 -1.92
N LEU A 57 -7.50 -3.44 -2.27
CA LEU A 57 -6.41 -3.95 -3.08
C LEU A 57 -6.66 -3.79 -4.59
N ASP A 58 -7.90 -3.50 -4.99
CA ASP A 58 -8.24 -3.25 -6.39
C ASP A 58 -7.73 -1.88 -6.85
N LEU A 59 -6.88 -1.86 -7.87
CA LEU A 59 -6.31 -0.64 -8.45
C LEU A 59 -7.36 0.20 -9.19
N ASN A 60 -8.42 -0.42 -9.71
CA ASN A 60 -9.48 0.24 -10.47
C ASN A 60 -10.55 0.89 -9.58
N HIS A 61 -10.59 0.55 -8.30
CA HIS A 61 -11.54 1.14 -7.36
C HIS A 61 -10.96 2.37 -6.66
N GLU A 62 -11.76 3.44 -6.58
CA GLU A 62 -11.48 4.63 -5.78
C GLU A 62 -11.54 4.28 -4.28
N THR A 63 -10.41 3.87 -3.73
CA THR A 63 -10.27 3.61 -2.31
C THR A 63 -9.98 4.92 -1.59
N LYS A 64 -10.69 5.19 -0.47
CA LYS A 64 -10.43 6.37 0.35
C LYS A 64 -9.00 6.33 0.90
N LEU A 65 -8.30 7.47 0.79
CA LEU A 65 -6.94 7.64 1.28
C LEU A 65 -6.83 7.35 2.79
N GLU A 66 -7.84 7.70 3.58
CA GLU A 66 -7.88 7.40 5.03
C GLU A 66 -7.80 5.90 5.33
N THR A 67 -8.46 5.06 4.51
CA THR A 67 -8.42 3.60 4.68
C THR A 67 -7.05 3.06 4.29
N LEU A 68 -6.45 3.57 3.22
CA LEU A 68 -5.09 3.20 2.80
C LEU A 68 -4.05 3.58 3.86
N GLU A 69 -4.11 4.81 4.38
CA GLU A 69 -3.21 5.25 5.45
C GLU A 69 -3.38 4.41 6.71
N SER A 70 -4.63 4.12 7.12
CA SER A 70 -4.90 3.27 8.27
C SER A 70 -4.30 1.86 8.09
N THR A 71 -4.45 1.28 6.90
CA THR A 71 -3.87 -0.01 6.56
C THR A 71 -2.36 0.01 6.58
N LEU A 72 -1.75 1.03 5.97
CA LEU A 72 -0.29 1.18 5.92
C LEU A 72 0.29 1.46 7.31
N HIS A 73 -0.42 2.21 8.15
CA HIS A 73 -0.04 2.44 9.55
C HIS A 73 -0.02 1.13 10.35
N ILE A 74 -1.06 0.28 10.19
CA ILE A 74 -1.14 -1.02 10.85
C ILE A 74 -0.05 -1.98 10.33
N LEU A 75 0.17 -2.04 9.02
CA LEU A 75 1.22 -2.86 8.43
C LEU A 75 2.62 -2.37 8.82
N GLY A 76 2.85 -1.05 8.86
CA GLY A 76 4.09 -0.43 9.30
C GLY A 76 4.42 -0.73 10.76
N LYS A 77 3.42 -0.76 11.65
CA LYS A 77 3.62 -1.18 13.06
C LYS A 77 4.10 -2.62 13.20
N SER A 78 3.82 -3.49 12.23
CA SER A 78 4.26 -4.89 12.28
C SER A 78 5.68 -5.12 11.77
N SER A 79 6.41 -4.08 11.31
CA SER A 79 7.82 -4.20 10.83
C SER A 79 8.86 -3.59 11.77
N TYR A 80 8.47 -3.05 12.92
CA TYR A 80 9.39 -2.59 13.96
C TYR A 80 9.23 -3.46 15.20
N SER A 81 9.69 -4.71 15.13
CA SER A 81 9.95 -5.56 16.30
C SER A 81 11.11 -6.49 16.03
#